data_AF-A0A822HHY7-F1
#
_entry.id   AF-A0A822HHY7-F1
#
_cell.length_a   1.000
_cell.length_b   1.000
_cell.length_c   1.000
_cell.angle_alpha   90.00
_cell.angle_beta   90.00
_cell.angle_gamma   90.00
#
_symmetry.space_group_name_H-M   'P 1'
#
loop_
_entity.id
_entity.type
_entity.pdbx_description
1 polymer ?
#
loop_
_entity_poly.entity_id
_entity_poly.type
_entity_poly.pdbx_seq_one_letter_code
_entity_poly.pdbx_strand_id
1 'polypeptide(L)'
;MHLLAFSIAGILKRYLVWPASMIWPKTLMSCCLMRTLDMENKTETTKTRWIMSRSKFFWLVVLFQFLWYWFPGYIFPLLSMFSFICMIAPHNIVFSQITGANGLGLGVLQFDWNACVSFFDSPILVPFWAHVNLFVGFIIVIWILTPIIYYTNTWDSKKMPIIS
;
A
#
# COMPACT_ATOMS: atom_id res chain seq x y z
N MET A 1 14.90 -1.04 -21.97
CA MET A 1 15.06 -1.79 -20.70
C MET A 1 14.08 -2.96 -20.56
N HIS A 2 12.83 -2.88 -21.04
CA HIS A 2 11.85 -3.97 -20.90
C HIS A 2 12.26 -5.31 -21.56
N LEU A 3 12.87 -5.29 -22.76
CA LEU A 3 13.32 -6.51 -23.44
C LEU A 3 14.37 -7.30 -22.65
N LEU A 4 15.31 -6.59 -22.01
CA LEU A 4 16.37 -7.20 -21.22
C LEU A 4 15.80 -7.87 -19.96
N ALA A 5 14.79 -7.24 -19.34
CA ALA A 5 14.03 -7.84 -18.24
C ALA A 5 13.27 -9.10 -18.67
N PHE A 6 12.64 -9.11 -19.86
CA PHE A 6 11.95 -10.30 -20.37
C PHE A 6 12.92 -11.46 -20.68
N SER A 7 14.10 -11.17 -21.25
CA SER A 7 15.13 -12.19 -21.48
C SER A 7 15.64 -12.82 -20.18
N ILE A 8 15.90 -12.00 -19.16
CA ILE A 8 16.32 -12.46 -17.83
C ILE A 8 15.20 -13.27 -17.14
N ALA A 9 13.95 -12.81 -17.23
CA ALA A 9 12.80 -13.53 -16.68
C ALA A 9 12.60 -14.92 -17.33
N GLY A 10 12.87 -15.06 -18.63
CA GLY A 10 12.81 -16.34 -19.33
C GLY A 10 13.82 -17.37 -18.80
N ILE A 11 15.05 -16.93 -18.51
CA ILE A 11 16.12 -17.78 -17.97
C ILE A 11 15.82 -18.16 -16.51
N LEU A 12 15.37 -17.20 -15.71
CA LEU A 12 15.04 -17.41 -14.30
C LEU A 12 13.75 -18.21 -14.07
N LYS A 13 12.87 -18.33 -15.08
CA LYS A 13 11.61 -19.09 -15.00
C LYS A 13 11.82 -20.50 -14.43
N ARG A 14 12.89 -21.19 -14.83
CA ARG A 14 13.19 -22.55 -14.35
C ARG A 14 13.43 -22.62 -12.84
N TYR A 15 14.06 -21.59 -12.27
CA TYR A 15 14.43 -21.52 -10.86
C TYR A 15 13.35 -20.87 -9.98
N LEU A 16 12.58 -19.93 -10.53
CA LEU A 16 11.60 -19.15 -9.77
C LEU A 16 10.16 -19.68 -9.85
N VAL A 17 9.78 -20.32 -10.97
CA VAL A 17 8.37 -20.69 -11.24
C VAL A 17 8.08 -22.16 -10.99
N TRP A 18 9.05 -23.04 -11.24
CA TRP A 18 8.86 -24.49 -11.06
C TRP A 18 8.90 -25.01 -9.62
N PRO A 19 9.60 -24.40 -8.64
CA PRO A 19 9.50 -24.87 -7.27
C PRO A 19 8.14 -24.48 -6.66
N ALA A 20 7.35 -25.48 -6.26
CA ALA A 20 6.03 -25.30 -5.65
C ALA A 20 6.05 -24.50 -4.34
N SER A 21 7.23 -24.32 -3.73
CA SER A 21 7.42 -23.54 -2.50
C SER A 21 7.44 -22.02 -2.72
N MET A 22 7.47 -21.53 -3.96
CA MET A 22 7.59 -20.10 -4.27
C MET A 22 6.25 -19.52 -4.74
N ILE A 23 5.38 -19.18 -3.79
CA ILE A 23 4.09 -18.54 -4.07
C ILE A 23 4.29 -17.02 -4.07
N TRP A 24 3.98 -16.38 -5.19
CA TRP A 24 3.95 -14.92 -5.30
C TRP A 24 2.59 -14.40 -4.84
N PRO A 25 2.51 -13.65 -3.71
CA PRO A 25 1.22 -13.26 -3.15
C PRO A 25 0.39 -12.39 -4.09
N LYS A 26 1.04 -11.49 -4.84
CA LYS A 26 0.37 -10.58 -5.79
C LYS A 26 -0.43 -11.34 -6.85
N THR A 27 0.14 -12.40 -7.44
CA THR A 27 -0.58 -13.23 -8.43
C THR A 27 -1.62 -14.13 -7.79
N LEU A 28 -1.41 -14.55 -6.53
CA LEU A 28 -2.32 -15.44 -5.83
C LEU A 28 -3.71 -14.82 -5.67
N MET A 29 -3.83 -13.51 -5.40
CA MET A 29 -5.13 -12.86 -5.24
C MET A 29 -5.96 -12.87 -6.51
N SER A 30 -5.36 -12.55 -7.66
CA SER A 30 -6.06 -12.60 -8.95
C SER A 30 -6.50 -14.03 -9.28
N CYS A 31 -5.65 -15.03 -9.04
CA CYS A 31 -6.00 -16.43 -9.23
C CYS A 31 -7.11 -16.89 -8.27
N CYS A 32 -7.06 -16.48 -7.00
CA CYS A 32 -8.11 -16.76 -6.02
C CYS A 32 -9.44 -16.15 -6.45
N LEU A 33 -9.45 -14.90 -6.90
CA LEU A 33 -10.65 -14.25 -7.41
C LEU A 33 -11.24 -15.00 -8.61
N MET A 34 -10.43 -15.28 -9.62
CA MET A 34 -10.88 -16.04 -10.80
C MET A 34 -11.39 -17.44 -10.42
N ARG A 35 -10.70 -18.12 -9.50
CA ARG A 35 -11.12 -19.42 -8.99
C ARG A 35 -12.46 -19.34 -8.25
N THR A 36 -12.69 -18.30 -7.45
CA THR A 36 -13.98 -18.11 -6.76
C THR A 36 -15.14 -17.85 -7.72
N LEU A 37 -14.89 -17.12 -8.82
CA LEU A 37 -15.86 -16.86 -9.87
C LEU A 37 -16.14 -18.11 -10.72
N ASP A 38 -15.12 -18.86 -11.12
CA ASP A 38 -15.29 -20.10 -11.90
C ASP A 38 -15.98 -21.21 -11.10
N MET A 39 -15.72 -21.27 -9.79
CA MET A 39 -16.38 -22.24 -8.90
C MET A 39 -17.86 -21.95 -8.71
N GLU A 40 -18.33 -20.71 -8.86
CA GLU A 40 -19.75 -20.37 -8.76
C GLU A 40 -20.57 -21.02 -9.88
N ASN A 41 -20.04 -21.06 -11.10
CA ASN A 41 -20.67 -21.73 -12.25
C ASN A 41 -20.78 -23.26 -12.06
N LYS A 42 -20.02 -23.86 -11.13
CA LYS A 42 -19.99 -25.31 -10.89
C LYS A 42 -20.79 -25.74 -9.65
N THR A 43 -21.19 -24.80 -8.78
CA THR A 43 -21.91 -25.08 -7.53
C THR A 43 -23.40 -24.78 -7.62
N GLU A 44 -24.14 -25.49 -8.48
CA GLU A 44 -25.59 -25.67 -8.28
C GLU A 44 -25.91 -26.84 -7.33
N THR A 45 -24.92 -27.67 -6.96
CA THR A 45 -25.18 -28.97 -6.30
C THR A 45 -24.71 -29.10 -4.85
N THR A 46 -24.01 -28.11 -4.27
CA THR A 46 -23.50 -28.23 -2.89
C THR A 46 -24.13 -27.16 -1.99
N LYS A 47 -25.12 -27.55 -1.19
CA LYS A 47 -25.76 -26.73 -0.13
C LYS A 47 -24.70 -26.17 0.82
N THR A 48 -24.22 -24.95 0.56
CA THR A 48 -23.42 -24.19 1.53
C THR A 48 -24.32 -23.41 2.49
N ARG A 49 -23.91 -23.39 3.76
CA ARG A 49 -24.59 -22.78 4.94
C ARG A 49 -24.83 -21.25 4.87
N TRP A 50 -24.36 -20.58 3.83
CA TRP A 50 -24.47 -19.13 3.66
C TRP A 50 -25.66 -18.77 2.76
N ILE A 51 -26.48 -17.82 3.21
CA ILE A 51 -27.78 -17.45 2.60
C ILE A 51 -27.60 -16.65 1.28
N MET A 52 -26.38 -16.21 0.95
CA MET A 52 -26.10 -15.32 -0.19
C MET A 52 -25.28 -16.04 -1.27
N SER A 53 -25.69 -15.94 -2.55
CA SER A 53 -24.85 -16.37 -3.69
C SER A 53 -23.56 -15.54 -3.75
N ARG A 54 -22.46 -16.19 -4.17
CA ARG A 54 -21.12 -15.60 -4.19
C ARG A 54 -21.04 -14.37 -5.12
N SER A 55 -21.80 -14.35 -6.21
CA SER A 55 -21.91 -13.23 -7.14
C SER A 55 -22.57 -12.01 -6.51
N LYS A 56 -23.62 -12.20 -5.71
CA LYS A 56 -24.26 -11.08 -4.98
C LYS A 56 -23.31 -10.46 -3.97
N PHE A 57 -22.53 -11.29 -3.27
CA PHE A 57 -21.49 -10.82 -2.36
C PHE A 57 -20.38 -10.05 -3.10
N PHE A 58 -19.92 -10.57 -4.24
CA PHE A 58 -18.92 -9.89 -5.08
C PHE A 58 -19.40 -8.49 -5.49
N TRP A 59 -20.61 -8.38 -6.03
CA TRP A 59 -21.16 -7.08 -6.44
C TRP A 59 -21.40 -6.12 -5.27
N LEU A 60 -21.84 -6.62 -4.11
CA LEU A 60 -21.98 -5.79 -2.91
C LEU A 60 -20.65 -5.19 -2.48
N VAL A 61 -19.58 -5.99 -2.45
CA VAL A 61 -18.23 -5.53 -2.08
C VAL A 61 -17.68 -4.54 -3.11
N VAL A 62 -17.89 -4.78 -4.40
CA VAL A 62 -17.48 -3.86 -5.48
C VAL A 62 -18.19 -2.51 -5.33
N LEU A 63 -19.49 -2.50 -5.08
CA LEU A 63 -20.26 -1.27 -4.87
C LEU A 63 -19.84 -0.52 -3.60
N PHE A 64 -19.64 -1.26 -2.49
CA PHE A 64 -19.15 -0.67 -1.25
C PHE A 64 -17.78 -0.03 -1.43
N GLN A 65 -16.86 -0.73 -2.10
CA GLN A 65 -15.52 -0.23 -2.36
C GLN A 65 -15.54 0.99 -3.31
N PHE A 66 -16.41 0.98 -4.32
CA PHE A 66 -16.62 2.12 -5.21
C PHE A 66 -17.09 3.37 -4.44
N LEU A 67 -18.09 3.21 -3.56
CA LEU A 67 -18.58 4.29 -2.71
C LEU A 67 -17.52 4.76 -1.70
N TRP A 68 -16.79 3.83 -1.10
CA TRP A 68 -15.73 4.13 -0.16
C TRP A 68 -14.60 4.91 -0.82
N TYR A 69 -14.24 4.65 -2.08
CA TYR A 69 -13.22 5.44 -2.79
C TYR A 69 -13.68 6.86 -3.12
N TRP A 70 -14.97 7.08 -3.37
CA TRP A 70 -15.49 8.43 -3.62
C TRP A 70 -15.35 9.31 -2.35
N PHE A 71 -15.59 8.74 -1.17
CA PHE A 71 -15.64 9.49 0.07
C PHE A 71 -14.35 10.28 0.43
N PRO A 72 -13.15 9.66 0.54
CA PRO A 72 -11.91 10.38 0.76
C PRO A 72 -11.46 11.14 -0.50
N GLY A 73 -11.86 10.71 -1.70
CA GLY A 73 -11.43 11.33 -2.96
C GLY A 73 -12.07 12.69 -3.25
N TYR A 74 -13.37 12.87 -2.96
CA TYR A 74 -14.10 14.09 -3.33
C TYR A 74 -14.85 14.76 -2.18
N ILE A 75 -15.32 14.00 -1.19
CA ILE A 75 -16.17 14.57 -0.12
C ILE A 75 -15.31 15.14 1.00
N PHE A 76 -14.24 14.43 1.38
CA PHE A 76 -13.35 14.86 2.46
C PHE A 76 -11.89 14.46 2.21
N PRO A 77 -11.17 15.19 1.33
CA PRO A 77 -9.76 14.91 1.04
C PRO A 77 -8.84 15.03 2.26
N LEU A 78 -9.25 15.78 3.30
CA LEU A 78 -8.53 15.87 4.56
C LEU A 78 -8.46 14.52 5.31
N LEU A 79 -9.36 13.56 5.04
CA LEU A 79 -9.34 12.21 5.64
C LEU A 79 -8.23 11.35 5.01
N SER A 80 -7.83 11.66 3.78
CA SER A 80 -6.76 10.92 3.10
C SER A 80 -5.39 11.17 3.77
N MET A 81 -5.15 12.40 4.23
CA MET A 81 -3.89 12.83 4.85
C MET A 81 -4.13 13.57 6.16
N PHE A 82 -4.63 12.88 7.17
CA PHE A 82 -4.95 13.50 8.45
C PHE A 82 -3.71 13.56 9.36
N SER A 83 -3.02 14.70 9.37
CA SER A 83 -1.96 14.95 10.35
C SER A 83 -2.53 15.56 11.63
N PHE A 84 -2.82 14.71 12.62
CA PHE A 84 -3.29 15.15 13.93
C PHE A 84 -2.26 16.05 14.63
N ILE A 85 -0.98 15.72 14.48
CA ILE A 85 0.12 16.39 15.19
C ILE A 85 0.43 17.76 14.58
N CYS A 86 0.34 17.93 13.27
CA CYS A 86 0.52 19.24 12.62
C CYS A 86 -0.57 20.25 13.03
N MET A 87 -1.77 19.79 13.43
CA MET A 87 -2.87 20.64 13.89
C MET A 87 -2.61 21.29 15.25
N ILE A 88 -1.75 20.70 16.10
CA ILE A 88 -1.47 21.19 17.47
C ILE A 88 -0.59 22.45 17.44
N ALA A 89 0.34 22.56 16.48
CA ALA A 89 1.27 23.69 16.38
C ALA A 89 1.48 24.12 14.92
N PRO A 90 0.48 24.74 14.27
CA PRO A 90 0.50 25.03 12.84
C PRO A 90 1.54 26.10 12.43
N HIS A 91 2.00 26.94 13.36
CA HIS A 91 2.93 28.04 13.07
C HIS A 91 4.42 27.67 13.16
N ASN A 92 4.75 26.46 13.63
CA ASN A 92 6.15 26.06 13.76
C ASN A 92 6.63 25.33 12.48
N ILE A 93 7.56 25.97 11.76
CA ILE A 93 8.07 25.51 10.47
C ILE A 93 8.76 24.15 10.60
N VAL A 94 9.53 23.94 11.68
CA VAL A 94 10.23 22.68 11.95
C VAL A 94 9.23 21.55 12.23
N PHE A 95 8.16 21.88 12.96
CA PHE A 95 7.13 20.91 13.30
C PHE A 95 6.29 20.51 12.07
N SER A 96 5.96 21.48 11.22
CA SER A 96 5.28 21.26 9.93
C SER A 96 6.14 20.45 8.95
N GLN A 97 7.46 20.65 8.96
CA GLN A 97 8.41 19.87 8.16
C GLN A 97 8.53 18.40 8.59
N ILE A 98 8.41 18.11 9.89
CA ILE A 98 8.54 16.76 10.42
C ILE A 98 7.20 16.00 10.38
N THR A 99 6.09 16.69 10.65
CA THR A 99 4.79 16.04 10.92
C THR A 99 3.72 16.38 9.88
N GLY A 100 3.99 17.34 9.00
CA GLY A 100 3.05 17.76 7.98
C GLY A 100 2.83 16.70 6.90
N ALA A 101 1.68 16.78 6.23
CA ALA A 101 1.32 15.89 5.12
C ALA A 101 2.29 15.98 3.92
N ASN A 102 2.98 17.11 3.76
CA ASN A 102 4.02 17.34 2.75
C ASN A 102 5.45 17.28 3.36
N GLY A 103 5.57 16.83 4.61
CA GLY A 103 6.82 16.65 5.34
C GLY A 103 7.07 15.18 5.68
N LEU A 104 7.96 14.89 6.62
CA LEU A 104 8.43 13.53 6.96
C LEU A 104 7.33 12.53 7.39
N GLY A 105 6.07 12.96 7.49
CA GLY A 105 4.91 12.10 7.65
C GLY A 105 4.76 11.50 9.05
N LEU A 106 5.52 11.99 10.03
CA LEU A 106 5.45 11.53 11.41
C LEU A 106 4.07 11.84 12.00
N GLY A 107 3.26 10.79 12.17
CA GLY A 107 1.93 10.88 12.77
C GLY A 107 0.82 11.34 11.83
N VAL A 108 1.02 11.19 10.52
CA VAL A 108 -0.05 11.31 9.53
C VAL A 108 -0.86 10.02 9.52
N LEU A 109 -2.15 10.12 9.81
CA LEU A 109 -3.11 9.04 9.68
C LEU A 109 -3.70 9.08 8.28
N GLN A 110 -3.55 7.99 7.54
CA GLN A 110 -4.21 7.81 6.24
C GLN A 110 -5.39 6.86 6.39
N PHE A 111 -6.59 7.36 6.11
CA PHE A 111 -7.81 6.55 6.09
C PHE A 111 -8.18 6.05 4.68
N ASP A 112 -7.39 6.41 3.67
CA ASP A 112 -7.54 5.91 2.30
C ASP A 112 -6.70 4.63 2.09
N TRP A 113 -7.39 3.54 1.74
CA TRP A 113 -6.76 2.25 1.45
C TRP A 113 -5.82 2.32 0.25
N ASN A 114 -6.13 3.10 -0.79
CA ASN A 114 -5.29 3.17 -1.99
C ASN A 114 -3.99 3.93 -1.73
N ALA A 115 -4.07 5.03 -0.98
CA ALA A 115 -2.90 5.74 -0.50
C ALA A 115 -2.00 4.82 0.34
N CYS A 116 -2.56 4.10 1.32
CA CYS A 116 -1.81 3.14 2.14
C CYS A 116 -1.10 2.05 1.32
N VAL A 117 -1.82 1.42 0.37
CA VAL A 117 -1.25 0.35 -0.48
C VAL A 117 -0.18 0.87 -1.43
N SER A 118 -0.29 2.11 -1.90
CA SER A 118 0.71 2.72 -2.80
C SER A 118 2.06 2.91 -2.11
N PHE A 119 2.07 3.20 -0.80
CA PHE A 119 3.29 3.41 -0.03
C PHE A 119 3.89 2.14 0.57
N PHE A 120 3.06 1.24 1.11
CA PHE A 120 3.53 0.08 1.89
C PHE A 120 3.26 -1.28 1.24
N ASP A 121 2.81 -1.28 -0.02
CA ASP A 121 2.22 -2.46 -0.67
C ASP A 121 0.99 -2.97 0.12
N SER A 122 0.28 -3.97 -0.42
CA SER A 122 -0.93 -4.46 0.23
C SER A 122 -0.64 -5.26 1.51
N PRO A 123 -1.10 -4.82 2.70
CA PRO A 123 -0.81 -5.51 3.96
C PRO A 123 -1.51 -6.85 4.12
N ILE A 124 -2.59 -7.06 3.35
CA ILE A 124 -3.31 -8.34 3.28
C ILE A 124 -2.49 -9.40 2.53
N LEU A 125 -1.60 -8.95 1.63
CA LEU A 125 -0.90 -9.80 0.68
C LEU A 125 0.49 -10.22 1.16
N VAL A 126 1.22 -9.26 1.73
CA VAL A 126 2.62 -9.45 2.08
C VAL A 126 2.71 -9.88 3.55
N PRO A 127 3.55 -10.88 3.89
CA PRO A 127 3.67 -11.36 5.27
C PRO A 127 4.10 -10.25 6.23
N PHE A 128 3.65 -10.35 7.49
CA PHE A 128 3.91 -9.33 8.51
C PHE A 128 5.40 -9.03 8.69
N TRP A 129 6.25 -10.06 8.69
CA TRP A 129 7.70 -9.89 8.84
C TRP A 129 8.32 -9.03 7.73
N ALA A 130 7.87 -9.19 6.49
CA ALA A 130 8.36 -8.39 5.39
C ALA A 130 7.92 -6.92 5.52
N HIS A 131 6.72 -6.66 6.03
CA HIS A 131 6.28 -5.30 6.37
C HIS A 131 7.10 -4.68 7.49
N VAL A 132 7.40 -5.44 8.54
CA VAL A 132 8.24 -4.94 9.64
C VAL A 132 9.61 -4.53 9.12
N ASN A 133 10.23 -5.32 8.24
CA ASN A 133 11.50 -4.94 7.63
C ASN A 133 11.40 -3.67 6.78
N LEU A 134 10.35 -3.55 5.96
CA LEU A 134 10.09 -2.34 5.18
C LEU A 134 9.92 -1.12 6.08
N PHE A 135 9.15 -1.27 7.16
CA PHE A 135 8.88 -0.23 8.14
C PHE A 135 10.14 0.19 8.92
N VAL A 136 10.99 -0.77 9.30
CA VAL A 136 12.29 -0.49 9.93
C VAL A 136 13.20 0.27 8.97
N GLY A 137 13.26 -0.14 7.70
CA GLY A 137 14.00 0.60 6.66
C GLY A 137 13.48 2.02 6.48
N PHE A 138 12.15 2.19 6.48
CA PHE A 138 11.51 3.50 6.42
C PHE A 138 11.88 4.39 7.61
N ILE A 139 11.84 3.87 8.84
CA ILE A 139 12.27 4.62 10.04
C ILE A 139 13.73 5.04 9.92
N ILE A 140 14.62 4.13 9.53
CA ILE A 140 16.06 4.44 9.47
C ILE A 140 16.36 5.50 8.41
N VAL A 141 15.77 5.39 7.22
CA VAL A 141 16.08 6.31 6.13
C VAL A 141 15.32 7.61 6.29
N ILE A 142 14.00 7.56 6.42
CA ILE A 142 13.16 8.76 6.42
C ILE A 142 13.22 9.46 7.78
N TRP A 143 13.08 8.74 8.91
CA TRP A 143 12.99 9.40 10.22
C TRP A 143 14.33 9.68 10.88
N ILE A 144 15.41 8.99 10.50
CA ILE A 144 16.74 9.19 11.10
C ILE A 144 17.69 9.85 10.10
N LEU A 145 17.95 9.24 8.95
CA LEU A 145 18.98 9.71 8.03
C LEU A 145 18.61 11.07 7.37
N THR A 146 17.39 11.22 6.87
CA THR A 146 16.91 12.45 6.21
C THR A 146 17.01 13.69 7.11
N PRO A 147 16.51 13.70 8.37
CA PRO A 147 16.62 14.88 9.21
C PRO A 147 18.08 15.17 9.61
N ILE A 148 18.92 14.15 9.84
CA ILE A 148 20.34 14.37 10.12
C ILE A 148 20.98 15.17 8.98
N ILE A 149 20.88 14.69 7.75
CA ILE A 149 21.48 15.32 6.56
C ILE A 149 20.92 16.74 6.35
N TYR A 150 19.61 16.92 6.53
CA TYR A 150 18.95 18.21 6.33
C TYR A 150 19.37 19.26 7.38
N TYR A 151 19.46 18.88 8.66
CA TYR A 151 19.86 19.80 9.73
C TYR A 151 21.37 20.06 9.77
N THR A 152 22.21 19.08 9.39
CA THR A 152 23.67 19.26 9.29
C THR A 152 24.09 20.01 8.03
N ASN A 153 23.16 20.36 7.13
CA ASN A 153 23.42 21.04 5.85
C ASN A 153 24.53 20.37 5.03
N THR A 154 24.64 19.05 5.13
CA THR A 154 25.57 18.28 4.30
C THR A 154 25.06 18.34 2.86
N TRP A 155 25.92 18.76 1.93
CA TRP A 155 25.59 18.93 0.50
C TRP A 155 24.54 20.01 0.18
N ASP A 156 24.49 21.10 0.96
CA ASP A 156 23.57 22.23 0.68
C ASP A 156 22.07 21.83 0.66
N SER A 157 21.71 20.74 1.35
CA SER A 157 20.33 20.20 1.34
C SER A 157 19.26 21.17 1.83
N LYS A 158 19.62 22.25 2.56
CA LYS A 158 18.68 23.30 2.95
C LYS A 158 18.07 24.08 1.78
N LYS A 159 18.67 24.00 0.58
CA LYS A 159 18.15 24.64 -0.65
C LYS A 159 17.00 23.85 -1.29
N MET A 160 16.74 22.62 -0.85
CA MET A 160 15.74 21.71 -1.43
C MET A 160 14.63 21.39 -0.42
N PRO A 161 13.41 21.05 -0.88
CA PRO A 161 12.37 20.51 0.00
C PRO A 161 12.86 19.18 0.62
N ILE A 162 12.52 18.93 1.89
CA ILE A 162 13.00 17.79 2.69
C ILE A 162 12.70 16.44 2.03
N ILE A 163 11.57 16.37 1.35
CA ILE A 163 11.11 15.21 0.59
C ILE A 163 10.32 15.73 -0.62
N SER A 164 10.49 15.06 -1.75
CA SER A 164 9.76 15.29 -3.00
C SER A 164 9.43 13.96 -3.65
#